data_AF-A0A7Y9GIP9-F1
#
_entry.id   AF-A0A7Y9GIP9-F1
#
_cell.length_a   1.000
_cell.length_b   1.000
_cell.length_c   1.000
_cell.angle_alpha   90.00
_cell.angle_beta   90.00
_cell.angle_gamma   90.00
#
_symmetry.space_group_name_H-M   'P 1'
#
loop_
_entity.id
_entity.type
_entity.pdbx_description
1 polymer ?
#
loop_
_entity_poly.entity_id
_entity_poly.type
_entity_poly.pdbx_seq_one_letter_code
_entity_poly.pdbx_strand_id
1 'polypeptide(L)'
;MKHDFDVLVVGSGFGGSVSALRLTEKGYRVGVIEAGRRFDTNPGGAPGSRYPELPKTNWRIARYLWAPALGLTGMQRMHLIRGAKSSRVMVLAGAGVGGGSLNYANTLYVPPEPFFKDRQWAHITDWRDELTPHYEQAKRMLGVVQNPTTTAADKVMKRVADRMGKGETFVRTPVGVYFGSGAGVESADPYFGGAGPRRRGCLECGECMVGCRHGAKNMLTENYLYLAEKAGARVMPLSRVTSVRPRAGGGYEVEIVRTGSFGRNRKTLTAEQVVFAAGTYGTQKLLHKLKSTGLLPRLSDRLGALTRTNSEAILGGGRRGGRPGPDFSEGVAITSSFHPTPDTHVEPVRYGRGSNLLASLQTLLVDGDRPGEPHTPRIRKFAREVVRRPGDLLQLFDVRHWSERTVIALVMQTRDNSITLSPRKGPFGWDVRASAGHGEPNPTWIPEGHEATRRIAEEIGGIPGGAWGDLFDVPMTAHFLGGCAIGDSAETGVIDPYHRVYGHPGLHVVDGSAVSANLGVNPSLTITAQAERAMSFWPNRSEEDRRPALGDAYRRLAPVVPKNPAVPADAPAALKLPIVDIT
;
A
#
# COMPACT_ATOMS: atom_id res chain seq x y z
N MET A 1 35.24 -9.21 -7.12
CA MET A 1 34.92 -8.25 -8.22
C MET A 1 34.12 -7.10 -7.63
N LYS A 2 34.31 -5.86 -8.10
CA LYS A 2 33.63 -4.68 -7.51
C LYS A 2 32.27 -4.47 -8.17
N HIS A 3 31.18 -4.70 -7.44
CA HIS A 3 29.83 -4.29 -7.84
C HIS A 3 29.62 -2.80 -7.56
N ASP A 4 28.75 -2.15 -8.34
CA ASP A 4 28.34 -0.75 -8.11
C ASP A 4 27.71 -0.60 -6.72
N PHE A 5 26.87 -1.57 -6.34
CA PHE A 5 26.24 -1.69 -5.03
C PHE A 5 26.40 -3.11 -4.48
N ASP A 6 26.34 -3.27 -3.17
CA ASP A 6 26.22 -4.60 -2.58
C ASP A 6 24.75 -5.06 -2.76
N VAL A 7 23.79 -4.16 -2.51
CA VAL A 7 22.36 -4.43 -2.69
C VAL A 7 21.68 -3.33 -3.50
N LEU A 8 20.90 -3.73 -4.50
CA LEU A 8 19.97 -2.84 -5.20
C LEU A 8 18.52 -3.15 -4.79
N VAL A 9 17.81 -2.14 -4.30
CA VAL A 9 16.39 -2.21 -3.97
C VAL A 9 15.59 -1.57 -5.10
N VAL A 10 14.63 -2.30 -5.66
CA VAL A 10 13.77 -1.85 -6.75
C VAL A 10 12.46 -1.34 -6.17
N GLY A 11 12.33 -0.02 -6.01
CA GLY A 11 11.17 0.66 -5.42
C GLY A 11 11.43 1.16 -4.01
N SER A 12 10.85 2.32 -3.68
CA SER A 12 11.08 3.02 -2.41
C SER A 12 9.86 3.06 -1.47
N GLY A 13 8.90 2.15 -1.68
CA GLY A 13 7.74 1.97 -0.79
C GLY A 13 8.10 1.30 0.55
N PHE A 14 7.10 0.85 1.31
CA PHE A 14 7.27 0.31 2.67
C PHE A 14 8.40 -0.72 2.77
N GLY A 15 8.28 -1.85 2.07
CA GLY A 15 9.30 -2.90 2.07
C GLY A 15 10.68 -2.45 1.57
N GLY A 16 10.70 -1.59 0.55
CA GLY A 16 11.94 -1.08 -0.04
C GLY A 16 12.69 -0.13 0.90
N SER A 17 11.97 0.76 1.59
CA SER A 17 12.57 1.70 2.55
C SER A 17 13.09 1.00 3.81
N VAL A 18 12.37 -0.01 4.31
CA VAL A 18 12.83 -0.85 5.43
C VAL A 18 14.10 -1.59 5.04
N SER A 19 14.08 -2.23 3.86
CA SER A 19 15.26 -2.93 3.33
C SER A 19 16.45 -1.99 3.17
N ALA A 20 16.21 -0.78 2.64
CA ALA A 20 17.26 0.21 2.49
C ALA A 20 17.90 0.59 3.83
N LEU A 21 17.08 0.90 4.84
CA LEU A 21 17.59 1.25 6.17
C LEU A 21 18.35 0.09 6.79
N ARG A 22 17.69 -1.06 6.96
CA ARG A 22 18.25 -2.19 7.73
C ARG A 22 19.53 -2.75 7.11
N LEU A 23 19.62 -2.79 5.78
CA LEU A 23 20.83 -3.24 5.10
C LEU A 23 21.95 -2.20 5.19
N THR A 24 21.65 -0.91 5.14
CA THR A 24 22.65 0.14 5.37
C THR A 24 23.18 0.09 6.81
N GLU A 25 22.32 -0.11 7.82
CA GLU A 25 22.74 -0.29 9.22
C GLU A 25 23.65 -1.53 9.40
N LYS A 26 23.43 -2.57 8.60
CA LYS A 26 24.28 -3.79 8.52
C LYS A 26 25.59 -3.60 7.74
N GLY A 27 25.84 -2.39 7.22
CA GLY A 27 27.08 -2.02 6.55
C GLY A 27 27.12 -2.28 5.03
N TYR A 28 25.99 -2.63 4.41
CA TYR A 28 25.91 -2.83 2.96
C TYR A 28 25.85 -1.49 2.21
N ARG A 29 26.49 -1.43 1.03
CA ARG A 29 26.33 -0.32 0.08
C ARG A 29 25.01 -0.49 -0.67
N VAL A 30 24.00 0.29 -0.30
CA VAL A 30 22.63 0.15 -0.83
C VAL A 30 22.27 1.24 -1.84
N GLY A 31 21.72 0.84 -2.98
CA GLY A 31 21.07 1.73 -3.94
C GLY A 31 19.57 1.45 -4.02
N VAL A 32 18.75 2.49 -4.10
CA VAL A 32 17.28 2.39 -4.21
C VAL A 32 16.84 3.00 -5.53
N ILE A 33 16.25 2.20 -6.42
CA ILE A 33 15.80 2.63 -7.75
C ILE A 33 14.30 2.93 -7.68
N GLU A 34 13.90 4.19 -7.89
CA GLU A 34 12.50 4.61 -7.82
C GLU A 34 12.03 5.13 -9.18
N ALA A 35 10.94 4.52 -9.70
CA ALA A 35 10.36 4.94 -10.97
C ALA A 35 9.82 6.37 -10.89
N GLY A 36 9.24 6.73 -9.75
CA GLY A 36 8.68 8.03 -9.40
C GLY A 36 9.68 9.15 -9.16
N ARG A 37 9.17 10.39 -9.12
CA ARG A 37 9.99 11.56 -8.78
C ARG A 37 10.10 11.74 -7.27
N ARG A 38 11.07 12.56 -6.87
CA ARG A 38 11.15 13.10 -5.51
C ARG A 38 10.23 14.32 -5.39
N PHE A 39 9.59 14.50 -4.24
CA PHE A 39 8.68 15.63 -3.97
C PHE A 39 9.21 16.60 -2.91
N ASP A 40 10.26 16.22 -2.19
CA ASP A 40 11.05 17.10 -1.34
C ASP A 40 12.24 17.71 -2.09
N THR A 41 12.61 18.92 -1.69
CA THR A 41 13.77 19.66 -2.24
C THR A 41 14.88 19.85 -1.23
N ASN A 42 14.56 19.73 0.06
CA ASN A 42 15.51 19.80 1.17
C ASN A 42 15.03 18.86 2.29
N PRO A 43 15.53 17.61 2.36
CA PRO A 43 15.17 16.66 3.42
C PRO A 43 15.41 17.20 4.83
N GLY A 44 16.43 18.04 5.03
CA GLY A 44 16.71 18.71 6.32
C GLY A 44 15.89 19.98 6.58
N GLY A 45 15.10 20.41 5.59
CA GLY A 45 14.29 21.63 5.65
C GLY A 45 13.14 21.55 6.65
N ALA A 46 12.56 22.72 6.93
CA ALA A 46 11.43 22.84 7.83
C ALA A 46 10.22 21.99 7.36
N PRO A 47 9.48 21.34 8.26
CA PRO A 47 8.42 20.40 7.91
C PRO A 47 7.38 20.95 6.92
N GLY A 48 6.96 22.21 7.10
CA GLY A 48 5.94 22.86 6.27
C GLY A 48 6.42 23.34 4.88
N SER A 49 7.73 23.39 4.65
CA SER A 49 8.32 23.82 3.37
C SER A 49 9.07 22.71 2.64
N ARG A 50 9.19 21.52 3.26
CA ARG A 50 9.96 20.39 2.72
C ARG A 50 9.45 19.90 1.37
N TYR A 51 8.13 19.92 1.17
CA TYR A 51 7.45 19.31 0.02
C TYR A 51 6.78 20.33 -0.92
N PRO A 52 7.53 21.25 -1.55
CA PRO A 52 6.94 22.25 -2.44
C PRO A 52 6.38 21.64 -3.73
N GLU A 53 6.82 20.42 -4.08
CA GLU A 53 6.42 19.71 -5.29
C GLU A 53 5.17 18.85 -5.11
N LEU A 54 4.72 18.59 -3.89
CA LEU A 54 3.42 17.93 -3.65
C LEU A 54 2.28 18.84 -4.11
N PRO A 55 1.18 18.28 -4.64
CA PRO A 55 0.05 19.07 -5.10
C PRO A 55 -0.68 19.73 -3.91
N LYS A 56 -1.10 20.99 -4.08
CA LYS A 56 -2.01 21.65 -3.09
C LYS A 56 -3.38 20.97 -3.07
N THR A 57 -3.86 20.56 -4.25
CA THR A 57 -5.10 19.80 -4.43
C THR A 57 -4.92 18.81 -5.58
N ASN A 58 -5.73 17.76 -5.63
CA ASN A 58 -5.69 16.78 -6.73
C ASN A 58 -6.00 17.36 -8.13
N TRP A 59 -6.49 18.61 -8.23
CA TRP A 59 -6.61 19.36 -9.51
C TRP A 59 -5.27 19.75 -10.13
N ARG A 60 -4.16 19.70 -9.38
CA ARG A 60 -2.81 19.87 -9.94
C ARG A 60 -2.37 18.58 -10.64
N ILE A 61 -3.03 18.26 -11.75
CA ILE A 61 -2.99 16.96 -12.44
C ILE A 61 -1.55 16.48 -12.70
N ALA A 62 -0.65 17.34 -13.17
CA ALA A 62 0.75 16.95 -13.43
C ALA A 62 1.54 16.52 -12.18
N ARG A 63 1.12 17.00 -11.00
CA ARG A 63 1.69 16.66 -9.69
C ARG A 63 0.89 15.60 -8.94
N TYR A 64 -0.34 15.33 -9.36
CA TYR A 64 -1.20 14.32 -8.75
C TYR A 64 -1.22 13.01 -9.54
N LEU A 65 -1.48 13.01 -10.86
CA LEU A 65 -1.59 11.79 -11.66
C LEU A 65 -0.22 11.29 -12.19
N TRP A 66 -0.05 9.98 -12.17
CA TRP A 66 1.10 9.26 -12.72
C TRP A 66 0.76 8.72 -14.12
N ALA A 67 1.21 9.43 -15.15
CA ALA A 67 1.19 8.97 -16.55
C ALA A 67 2.45 9.50 -17.27
N PRO A 68 3.63 8.90 -16.99
CA PRO A 68 4.91 9.49 -17.39
C PRO A 68 5.11 9.56 -18.91
N ALA A 69 4.41 8.75 -19.71
CA ALA A 69 4.39 8.87 -21.16
C ALA A 69 3.74 10.19 -21.64
N LEU A 70 2.92 10.82 -20.80
CA LEU A 70 2.27 12.11 -21.05
C LEU A 70 2.94 13.26 -20.26
N GLY A 71 4.14 13.03 -19.69
CA GLY A 71 4.82 14.01 -18.83
C GLY A 71 4.24 14.18 -17.43
N LEU A 72 3.17 13.44 -17.07
CA LEU A 72 2.56 13.50 -15.75
C LEU A 72 3.31 12.57 -14.79
N THR A 73 3.97 13.16 -13.79
CA THR A 73 4.84 12.43 -12.84
C THR A 73 4.36 12.57 -11.39
N GLY A 74 3.06 12.79 -11.22
CA GLY A 74 2.40 12.87 -9.93
C GLY A 74 2.29 11.53 -9.21
N MET A 75 1.92 11.55 -7.94
CA MET A 75 2.03 10.35 -7.09
C MET A 75 0.92 9.30 -7.25
N GLN A 76 -0.26 9.67 -7.72
CA GLN A 76 -1.42 8.79 -7.88
C GLN A 76 -1.32 7.99 -9.18
N ARG A 77 -1.15 6.69 -9.04
CA ARG A 77 -1.09 5.73 -10.14
C ARG A 77 -2.35 4.89 -10.17
N MET A 78 -2.86 4.62 -11.38
CA MET A 78 -4.05 3.81 -11.60
C MET A 78 -3.75 2.75 -12.65
N HIS A 79 -4.05 1.49 -12.35
CA HIS A 79 -3.79 0.36 -13.22
C HIS A 79 -5.05 -0.48 -13.42
N LEU A 80 -5.55 -0.50 -14.65
CA LEU A 80 -6.58 -1.46 -15.02
C LEU A 80 -5.93 -2.80 -15.34
N ILE A 81 -6.09 -3.76 -14.45
CA ILE A 81 -5.74 -5.17 -14.72
C ILE A 81 -6.91 -5.81 -15.44
N ARG A 82 -6.67 -6.16 -16.71
CA ARG A 82 -7.68 -6.81 -17.56
C ARG A 82 -7.62 -8.32 -17.40
N GLY A 83 -8.71 -8.99 -17.73
CA GLY A 83 -8.81 -10.43 -17.51
C GLY A 83 -10.18 -11.00 -17.82
N ALA A 84 -10.43 -12.20 -17.28
CA ALA A 84 -11.77 -12.77 -17.15
C ALA A 84 -12.71 -11.75 -16.47
N LYS A 85 -14.00 -11.78 -16.81
CA LYS A 85 -14.96 -10.74 -16.37
C LYS A 85 -14.96 -10.56 -14.84
N SER A 86 -14.92 -11.65 -14.08
CA SER A 86 -14.90 -11.68 -12.62
C SER A 86 -13.54 -11.39 -11.96
N SER A 87 -12.48 -11.14 -12.74
CA SER A 87 -11.11 -10.96 -12.22
C SER A 87 -10.50 -9.61 -12.59
N ARG A 88 -11.24 -8.76 -13.31
CA ARG A 88 -10.80 -7.41 -13.67
C ARG A 88 -10.80 -6.55 -12.43
N VAL A 89 -9.79 -5.69 -12.30
CA VAL A 89 -9.68 -4.79 -11.15
C VAL A 89 -8.96 -3.51 -11.55
N MET A 90 -9.41 -2.39 -11.00
CA MET A 90 -8.69 -1.12 -11.03
C MET A 90 -7.86 -0.99 -9.74
N VAL A 91 -6.54 -0.96 -9.87
CA VAL A 91 -5.60 -0.84 -8.73
C VAL A 91 -5.13 0.60 -8.60
N LEU A 92 -5.28 1.17 -7.40
CA LEU A 92 -4.71 2.45 -7.01
C LEU A 92 -3.36 2.22 -6.32
N ALA A 93 -2.34 3.01 -6.67
CA ALA A 93 -1.01 2.90 -6.09
C ALA A 93 -0.31 4.26 -5.98
N GLY A 94 0.77 4.32 -5.21
CA GLY A 94 1.68 5.45 -5.14
C GLY A 94 2.86 5.35 -6.11
N ALA A 95 3.36 6.47 -6.58
CA ALA A 95 4.57 6.59 -7.40
C ALA A 95 5.41 7.80 -6.96
N GLY A 96 6.63 7.55 -6.51
CA GLY A 96 7.48 8.61 -5.98
C GLY A 96 8.45 8.06 -4.95
N VAL A 97 9.43 8.88 -4.58
CA VAL A 97 10.32 8.56 -3.46
C VAL A 97 9.48 8.45 -2.18
N GLY A 98 9.38 7.24 -1.62
CA GLY A 98 8.46 6.89 -0.52
C GLY A 98 7.23 6.08 -0.95
N GLY A 99 7.04 5.83 -2.25
CA GLY A 99 5.98 4.98 -2.79
C GLY A 99 4.56 5.33 -2.32
N GLY A 100 3.79 4.31 -1.92
CA GLY A 100 2.41 4.47 -1.43
C GLY A 100 2.28 5.33 -0.16
N SER A 101 3.35 5.53 0.61
CA SER A 101 3.28 6.37 1.81
C SER A 101 2.97 7.84 1.49
N LEU A 102 3.21 8.29 0.25
CA LEU A 102 2.87 9.63 -0.22
C LEU A 102 1.35 9.86 -0.23
N ASN A 103 0.56 8.89 -0.71
CA ASN A 103 -0.88 9.05 -0.96
C ASN A 103 -1.79 8.04 -0.22
N TYR A 104 -1.27 7.20 0.68
CA TYR A 104 -2.11 6.39 1.57
C TYR A 104 -2.79 7.22 2.67
N ALA A 105 -3.80 6.63 3.32
CA ALA A 105 -4.56 7.24 4.41
C ALA A 105 -3.97 7.03 5.82
N ASN A 106 -2.76 6.47 5.94
CA ASN A 106 -2.01 6.33 7.19
C ASN A 106 -2.65 5.47 8.27
N THR A 107 -3.51 4.53 7.90
CA THR A 107 -4.13 3.53 8.78
C THR A 107 -3.25 2.29 8.93
N LEU A 108 -3.09 1.82 10.17
CA LEU A 108 -2.03 0.85 10.54
C LEU A 108 -2.56 -0.19 11.54
N TYR A 109 -3.57 -0.97 11.11
CA TYR A 109 -4.11 -2.10 11.88
C TYR A 109 -3.18 -3.32 11.83
N VAL A 110 -3.21 -4.10 12.90
CA VAL A 110 -2.71 -5.48 12.90
C VAL A 110 -3.85 -6.38 12.39
N PRO A 111 -3.61 -7.29 11.44
CA PRO A 111 -4.64 -8.21 10.94
C PRO A 111 -5.23 -9.10 12.04
N PRO A 112 -6.47 -9.60 11.85
CA PRO A 112 -7.07 -10.57 12.75
C PRO A 112 -6.45 -11.97 12.61
N GLU A 113 -6.83 -12.88 13.51
CA GLU A 113 -6.31 -14.26 13.58
C GLU A 113 -6.30 -15.06 12.26
N PRO A 114 -7.33 -15.00 11.39
CA PRO A 114 -7.35 -15.77 10.15
C PRO A 114 -6.14 -15.53 9.24
N PHE A 115 -5.56 -14.32 9.27
CA PHE A 115 -4.35 -14.02 8.50
C PHE A 115 -3.15 -14.89 8.92
N PHE A 116 -2.93 -15.02 10.22
CA PHE A 116 -1.79 -15.77 10.79
C PHE A 116 -1.96 -17.28 10.66
N LYS A 117 -3.22 -17.76 10.64
CA LYS A 117 -3.59 -19.17 10.50
C LYS A 117 -3.93 -19.60 9.07
N ASP A 118 -3.70 -18.74 8.08
CA ASP A 118 -3.97 -19.06 6.69
C ASP A 118 -3.16 -20.28 6.24
N ARG A 119 -3.82 -21.24 5.60
CA ARG A 119 -3.23 -22.51 5.17
C ARG A 119 -2.06 -22.35 4.19
N GLN A 120 -1.88 -21.19 3.55
CA GLN A 120 -0.75 -20.94 2.65
C GLN A 120 0.59 -21.05 3.39
N TRP A 121 0.62 -20.75 4.67
CA TRP A 121 1.87 -20.57 5.41
C TRP A 121 1.81 -21.02 6.88
N ALA A 122 0.64 -21.24 7.48
CA ALA A 122 0.50 -21.57 8.90
C ALA A 122 1.24 -22.84 9.36
N HIS A 123 1.54 -23.77 8.45
CA HIS A 123 2.31 -24.98 8.74
C HIS A 123 3.82 -24.75 8.82
N ILE A 124 4.32 -23.59 8.40
CA ILE A 124 5.76 -23.27 8.38
C ILE A 124 6.25 -22.88 9.78
N THR A 125 5.47 -22.07 10.50
CA THR A 125 5.80 -21.55 11.83
C THR A 125 4.58 -20.84 12.46
N ASP A 126 4.67 -20.49 13.74
CA ASP A 126 3.69 -19.59 14.36
C ASP A 126 3.93 -18.15 13.92
N TRP A 127 3.20 -17.73 12.89
CA TRP A 127 3.33 -16.38 12.32
C TRP A 127 2.85 -15.28 13.25
N ARG A 128 1.94 -15.56 14.18
CA ARG A 128 1.50 -14.54 15.14
C ARG A 128 2.66 -14.25 16.08
N ASP A 129 3.21 -15.28 16.69
CA ASP A 129 4.34 -15.13 17.60
C ASP A 129 5.54 -14.52 16.87
N GLU A 130 5.85 -15.00 15.66
CA GLU A 130 7.03 -14.55 14.95
C GLU A 130 6.92 -13.10 14.44
N LEU A 131 5.76 -12.66 13.94
CA LEU A 131 5.61 -11.30 13.40
C LEU A 131 5.32 -10.24 14.47
N THR A 132 4.83 -10.62 15.66
CA THR A 132 4.43 -9.66 16.70
C THR A 132 5.54 -8.67 17.07
N PRO A 133 6.79 -9.09 17.34
CA PRO A 133 7.89 -8.15 17.63
C PRO A 133 8.15 -7.16 16.48
N HIS A 134 7.99 -7.60 15.23
CA HIS A 134 8.21 -6.78 14.05
C HIS A 134 7.04 -5.83 13.77
N TYR A 135 5.80 -6.22 14.12
CA TYR A 135 4.67 -5.30 14.16
C TYR A 135 4.90 -4.18 15.17
N GLU A 136 5.41 -4.51 16.36
CA GLU A 136 5.73 -3.51 17.38
C GLU A 136 6.86 -2.58 16.94
N GLN A 137 7.92 -3.11 16.32
CA GLN A 137 8.97 -2.27 15.76
C GLN A 137 8.45 -1.36 14.64
N ALA A 138 7.63 -1.90 13.73
CA ALA A 138 7.01 -1.12 12.66
C ALA A 138 6.11 0.00 13.21
N LYS A 139 5.32 -0.28 14.26
CA LYS A 139 4.48 0.73 14.93
C LYS A 139 5.32 1.88 15.49
N ARG A 140 6.47 1.58 16.12
CA ARG A 140 7.38 2.61 16.66
C ARG A 140 7.97 3.47 15.54
N MET A 141 8.49 2.85 14.48
CA MET A 141 9.09 3.57 13.35
C MET A 141 8.08 4.41 12.55
N LEU A 142 6.84 3.93 12.43
CA LEU A 142 5.76 4.66 11.75
C LEU A 142 5.04 5.66 12.68
N GLY A 143 5.38 5.68 13.98
CA GLY A 143 4.78 6.56 14.98
C GLY A 143 3.27 6.34 15.13
N VAL A 144 2.84 5.08 15.25
CA VAL A 144 1.43 4.71 15.34
C VAL A 144 0.83 5.20 16.65
N VAL A 145 -0.25 5.97 16.54
CA VAL A 145 -1.06 6.44 17.67
C VAL A 145 -2.54 6.25 17.37
N GLN A 146 -3.38 6.16 18.41
CA GLN A 146 -4.83 6.22 18.22
C GLN A 146 -5.25 7.62 17.81
N ASN A 147 -6.12 7.74 16.80
CA ASN A 147 -6.62 9.03 16.33
C ASN A 147 -7.36 9.77 17.48
N PRO A 148 -6.92 10.98 17.88
CA PRO A 148 -7.48 11.68 19.04
C PRO A 148 -8.78 12.46 18.72
N THR A 149 -9.00 12.86 17.46
CA THR A 149 -10.05 13.85 17.10
C THR A 149 -11.34 13.28 16.52
N THR A 150 -12.47 13.45 17.21
CA THR A 150 -13.80 13.03 16.70
C THR A 150 -14.35 14.07 15.73
N THR A 151 -14.50 13.68 14.45
CA THR A 151 -15.00 14.55 13.38
C THR A 151 -16.51 14.40 13.13
N ALA A 152 -17.06 15.23 12.24
CA ALA A 152 -18.44 15.07 11.78
C ALA A 152 -18.68 13.70 11.09
N ALA A 153 -17.70 13.21 10.33
CA ALA A 153 -17.78 11.89 9.71
C ALA A 153 -17.86 10.78 10.78
N ASP A 154 -17.09 10.88 11.87
CA ASP A 154 -17.12 9.90 12.96
C ASP A 154 -18.50 9.84 13.62
N LYS A 155 -19.17 10.99 13.81
CA LYS A 155 -20.53 11.04 14.35
C LYS A 155 -21.54 10.34 13.44
N VAL A 156 -21.39 10.51 12.11
CA VAL A 156 -22.21 9.80 11.11
C VAL A 156 -21.94 8.30 11.18
N MET A 157 -20.67 7.89 11.16
CA MET A 157 -20.28 6.48 11.19
C MET A 157 -20.75 5.77 12.46
N LYS A 158 -20.66 6.42 13.62
CA LYS A 158 -21.15 5.88 14.88
C LYS A 158 -22.67 5.66 14.84
N ARG A 159 -23.45 6.64 14.38
CA ARG A 159 -24.91 6.47 14.23
C ARG A 159 -25.28 5.39 13.22
N VAL A 160 -24.54 5.28 12.11
CA VAL A 160 -24.74 4.20 11.13
C VAL A 160 -24.47 2.84 11.77
N ALA A 161 -23.36 2.70 12.50
CA ALA A 161 -23.03 1.48 13.23
C ALA A 161 -24.12 1.13 14.26
N ASP A 162 -24.60 2.10 15.05
CA ASP A 162 -25.68 1.92 16.02
C ASP A 162 -26.98 1.46 15.35
N ARG A 163 -27.38 2.12 14.25
CA ARG A 163 -28.57 1.73 13.48
C ARG A 163 -28.44 0.33 12.87
N MET A 164 -27.23 -0.11 12.57
CA MET A 164 -26.95 -1.47 12.07
C MET A 164 -26.84 -2.50 13.21
N GLY A 165 -26.99 -2.09 14.48
CA GLY A 165 -26.82 -2.96 15.64
C GLY A 165 -25.38 -3.42 15.84
N LYS A 166 -24.40 -2.60 15.41
CA LYS A 166 -22.95 -2.87 15.44
C LYS A 166 -22.16 -1.72 16.08
N GLY A 167 -22.84 -0.92 16.89
CA GLY A 167 -22.28 0.26 17.55
C GLY A 167 -21.09 -0.03 18.47
N GLU A 168 -21.03 -1.24 19.02
CA GLU A 168 -19.97 -1.78 19.87
C GLU A 168 -18.67 -2.06 19.12
N THR A 169 -18.75 -2.24 17.80
CA THR A 169 -17.57 -2.46 16.95
C THR A 169 -16.93 -1.16 16.49
N PHE A 170 -17.54 -0.01 16.78
CA PHE A 170 -17.01 1.30 16.40
C PHE A 170 -15.75 1.61 17.21
N VAL A 171 -14.65 1.84 16.51
CA VAL A 171 -13.35 2.15 17.12
C VAL A 171 -12.66 3.30 16.40
N ARG A 172 -11.72 3.92 17.12
CA ARG A 172 -10.82 4.94 16.57
C ARG A 172 -9.70 4.24 15.82
N THR A 173 -9.24 4.87 14.74
CA THR A 173 -8.26 4.23 13.87
C THR A 173 -6.83 4.45 14.37
N PRO A 174 -5.97 3.42 14.43
CA PRO A 174 -4.53 3.59 14.63
C PRO A 174 -3.92 4.24 13.38
N VAL A 175 -3.26 5.39 13.56
CA VAL A 175 -2.73 6.22 12.48
C VAL A 175 -1.24 6.57 12.66
N GLY A 176 -0.51 6.62 11.55
CA GLY A 176 0.89 7.08 11.48
C GLY A 176 1.01 8.58 11.29
N VAL A 177 0.62 9.35 12.32
CA VAL A 177 0.54 10.82 12.27
C VAL A 177 1.10 11.43 13.57
N TYR A 178 1.91 12.48 13.42
CA TYR A 178 2.37 13.28 14.54
C TYR A 178 1.37 14.41 14.84
N PHE A 179 0.69 14.32 15.99
CA PHE A 179 -0.20 15.39 16.49
C PHE A 179 0.54 16.42 17.34
N GLY A 180 1.61 16.00 18.04
CA GLY A 180 2.49 16.88 18.81
C GLY A 180 1.78 17.65 19.94
N SER A 181 2.32 18.83 20.26
CA SER A 181 1.76 19.74 21.28
C SER A 181 0.62 20.62 20.77
N GLY A 182 0.23 20.49 19.50
CA GLY A 182 -0.85 21.24 18.90
C GLY A 182 -0.73 21.35 17.38
N ALA A 183 -1.84 21.70 16.74
CA ALA A 183 -1.92 21.85 15.29
C ALA A 183 -0.91 22.90 14.80
N GLY A 184 -0.03 22.50 13.89
CA GLY A 184 0.92 23.41 13.25
C GLY A 184 2.13 23.80 14.11
N VAL A 185 2.23 23.30 15.35
CA VAL A 185 3.38 23.54 16.23
C VAL A 185 4.55 22.67 15.76
N GLU A 186 5.70 23.29 15.51
CA GLU A 186 6.92 22.56 15.17
C GLU A 186 7.57 21.95 16.41
N SER A 187 8.16 20.77 16.23
CA SER A 187 8.96 20.08 17.24
C SER A 187 10.24 19.54 16.61
N ALA A 188 11.25 19.36 17.45
CA ALA A 188 12.37 18.49 17.13
C ALA A 188 11.87 17.06 16.84
N ASP A 189 12.77 16.20 16.36
CA ASP A 189 12.50 14.79 16.10
C ASP A 189 11.93 14.09 17.36
N PRO A 190 10.67 13.64 17.32
CA PRO A 190 10.00 13.05 18.47
C PRO A 190 10.16 11.52 18.53
N TYR A 191 10.76 10.88 17.52
CA TYR A 191 10.77 9.42 17.38
C TYR A 191 12.18 8.83 17.41
N PHE A 192 13.16 9.50 16.82
CA PHE A 192 14.46 8.90 16.48
C PHE A 192 15.65 9.54 17.22
N GLY A 193 15.42 10.18 18.37
CA GLY A 193 16.49 10.69 19.24
C GLY A 193 17.36 11.78 18.59
N GLY A 194 16.78 12.57 17.67
CA GLY A 194 17.51 13.58 16.91
C GLY A 194 18.15 13.05 15.61
N ALA A 195 18.10 11.74 15.36
CA ALA A 195 18.56 11.16 14.11
C ALA A 195 17.62 11.48 12.95
N GLY A 196 16.33 11.64 13.22
CA GLY A 196 15.28 11.91 12.25
C GLY A 196 15.04 13.40 12.00
N PRO A 197 14.05 13.71 11.16
CA PRO A 197 13.72 15.09 10.84
C PRO A 197 12.86 15.76 11.93
N ARG A 198 12.92 17.10 11.99
CA ARG A 198 11.90 17.90 12.68
C ARG A 198 10.50 17.56 12.15
N ARG A 199 9.49 17.73 13.01
CA ARG A 199 8.07 17.43 12.72
C ARG A 199 7.21 18.65 13.03
N ARG A 200 5.98 18.63 12.52
CA ARG A 200 4.98 19.66 12.81
C ARG A 200 3.64 19.00 13.10
N GLY A 201 2.97 19.41 14.17
CA GLY A 201 1.70 18.82 14.58
C GLY A 201 0.64 18.88 13.48
N CYS A 202 -0.15 17.81 13.35
CA CYS A 202 -1.18 17.67 12.33
C CYS A 202 -2.17 18.84 12.32
N LEU A 203 -2.45 19.36 11.12
CA LEU A 203 -3.46 20.40 10.90
C LEU A 203 -4.87 19.83 10.70
N GLU A 204 -5.02 18.50 10.69
CA GLU A 204 -6.31 17.84 10.49
C GLU A 204 -7.05 18.31 9.23
N CYS A 205 -6.30 18.48 8.14
CA CYS A 205 -6.77 19.12 6.91
C CYS A 205 -7.27 18.14 5.83
N GLY A 206 -7.35 16.83 6.11
CA GLY A 206 -7.78 15.79 5.15
C GLY A 206 -6.82 15.56 3.97
N GLU A 207 -5.69 16.26 3.88
CA GLU A 207 -4.78 16.21 2.72
C GLU A 207 -3.94 14.91 2.63
N CYS A 208 -4.14 13.92 3.51
CA CYS A 208 -3.26 12.76 3.61
C CYS A 208 -3.09 12.01 2.27
N MET A 209 -4.17 11.87 1.49
CA MET A 209 -4.13 11.17 0.19
C MET A 209 -3.71 12.05 -0.99
N VAL A 210 -3.53 13.37 -0.78
CA VAL A 210 -2.89 14.28 -1.75
C VAL A 210 -1.42 14.61 -1.38
N GLY A 211 -0.91 13.96 -0.34
CA GLY A 211 0.46 14.13 0.15
C GLY A 211 0.53 15.19 1.23
N CYS A 212 1.06 14.82 2.40
CA CYS A 212 1.17 15.75 3.51
C CYS A 212 2.30 16.76 3.27
N ARG A 213 1.92 18.01 2.96
CA ARG A 213 2.86 19.12 2.76
C ARG A 213 3.36 19.74 4.07
N HIS A 214 2.75 19.36 5.18
CA HIS A 214 2.93 20.02 6.48
C HIS A 214 3.94 19.32 7.38
N GLY A 215 4.32 18.08 7.05
CA GLY A 215 5.27 17.29 7.83
C GLY A 215 4.71 16.66 9.10
N ALA A 216 3.40 16.38 9.13
CA ALA A 216 2.73 15.68 10.22
C ALA A 216 2.56 14.18 9.96
N LYS A 217 2.18 13.81 8.73
CA LYS A 217 2.05 12.40 8.31
C LYS A 217 3.44 11.75 8.29
N ASN A 218 3.57 10.58 8.90
CA ASN A 218 4.81 9.81 8.88
C ASN A 218 4.89 9.05 7.54
N MET A 219 5.25 9.77 6.47
CA MET A 219 5.60 9.13 5.19
C MET A 219 7.00 8.54 5.30
N LEU A 220 7.40 7.71 4.34
CA LEU A 220 8.67 6.98 4.45
C LEU A 220 9.90 7.89 4.34
N THR A 221 9.72 9.06 3.74
CA THR A 221 10.64 10.20 3.67
C THR A 221 10.86 10.92 5.00
N GLU A 222 10.19 10.48 6.07
CA GLU A 222 10.29 11.01 7.42
C GLU A 222 10.92 10.03 8.40
N ASN A 223 11.02 8.76 8.02
CA ASN A 223 11.49 7.68 8.88
C ASN A 223 12.51 6.80 8.14
N TYR A 224 12.14 5.59 7.72
CA TYR A 224 13.02 4.61 7.11
C TYR A 224 13.90 5.17 5.99
N LEU A 225 13.30 5.85 5.00
CA LEU A 225 14.07 6.32 3.85
C LEU A 225 14.92 7.54 4.21
N TYR A 226 14.42 8.41 5.09
CA TYR A 226 15.20 9.53 5.62
C TYR A 226 16.48 9.04 6.32
N LEU A 227 16.31 8.07 7.23
CA LEU A 227 17.40 7.49 8.00
C LEU A 227 18.36 6.69 7.10
N ALA A 228 17.83 5.95 6.12
CA ALA A 228 18.64 5.19 5.16
C ALA A 228 19.55 6.12 4.35
N GLU A 229 19.01 7.22 3.82
CA GLU A 229 19.81 8.20 3.08
C GLU A 229 20.84 8.89 3.97
N LYS A 230 20.47 9.28 5.19
CA LYS A 230 21.39 9.84 6.18
C LYS A 230 22.53 8.88 6.53
N ALA A 231 22.26 7.58 6.54
CA ALA A 231 23.25 6.53 6.77
C ALA A 231 24.03 6.11 5.51
N GLY A 232 23.73 6.70 4.34
CA GLY A 232 24.50 6.53 3.10
C GLY A 232 23.83 5.73 1.97
N ALA A 233 22.57 5.29 2.13
CA ALA A 233 21.82 4.70 1.03
C ALA A 233 21.60 5.72 -0.10
N ARG A 234 21.71 5.29 -1.35
CA ARG A 234 21.56 6.19 -2.52
C ARG A 234 20.24 5.97 -3.25
N VAL A 235 19.34 6.95 -3.17
CA VAL A 235 18.08 6.93 -3.93
C VAL A 235 18.27 7.49 -5.34
N MET A 236 17.74 6.78 -6.34
CA MET A 236 17.77 7.11 -7.76
C MET A 236 16.33 7.30 -8.27
N PRO A 237 15.76 8.51 -8.12
CA PRO A 237 14.41 8.81 -8.60
C PRO A 237 14.35 8.85 -10.13
N LEU A 238 13.13 8.86 -10.66
CA LEU A 238 12.83 8.90 -12.10
C LEU A 238 13.56 7.81 -12.91
N SER A 239 13.76 6.64 -12.30
CA SER A 239 14.51 5.52 -12.86
C SER A 239 13.70 4.24 -12.70
N ARG A 240 13.30 3.63 -13.82
CA ARG A 240 12.50 2.40 -13.84
C ARG A 240 13.38 1.21 -14.22
N VAL A 241 13.37 0.16 -13.40
CA VAL A 241 14.00 -1.12 -13.74
C VAL A 241 13.23 -1.79 -14.88
N THR A 242 13.97 -2.24 -15.89
CA THR A 242 13.42 -2.93 -17.07
C THR A 242 13.94 -4.34 -17.25
N SER A 243 15.09 -4.67 -16.66
CA SER A 243 15.73 -5.98 -16.74
C SER A 243 16.51 -6.28 -15.46
N VAL A 244 16.50 -7.53 -15.01
CA VAL A 244 17.40 -8.08 -14.00
C VAL A 244 17.88 -9.42 -14.53
N ARG A 245 19.19 -9.62 -14.63
CA ARG A 245 19.78 -10.87 -15.13
C ARG A 245 20.96 -11.33 -14.27
N PRO A 246 21.12 -12.65 -14.02
CA PRO A 246 22.28 -13.17 -13.32
C PRO A 246 23.55 -12.95 -14.16
N ARG A 247 24.70 -12.82 -13.49
CA ARG A 247 26.01 -12.69 -14.14
C ARG A 247 26.81 -13.97 -13.97
N ALA A 248 27.68 -14.29 -14.94
CA ALA A 248 28.56 -15.45 -14.86
C ALA A 248 29.51 -15.42 -13.65
N GLY A 249 29.93 -14.22 -13.21
CA GLY A 249 30.80 -14.02 -12.05
C GLY A 249 30.08 -13.79 -10.71
N GLY A 250 28.79 -14.12 -10.63
CA GLY A 250 27.96 -13.89 -9.44
C GLY A 250 27.26 -12.53 -9.42
N GLY A 251 26.18 -12.47 -8.64
CA GLY A 251 25.28 -11.31 -8.56
C GLY A 251 24.50 -11.05 -9.84
N TYR A 252 24.03 -9.81 -10.00
CA TYR A 252 23.05 -9.41 -10.99
C TYR A 252 23.44 -8.13 -11.73
N GLU A 253 23.04 -8.06 -13.00
CA GLU A 253 22.96 -6.83 -13.76
C GLU A 253 21.51 -6.33 -13.80
N VAL A 254 21.34 -5.06 -13.47
CA VAL A 254 20.05 -4.38 -13.38
C VAL A 254 20.02 -3.24 -14.39
N GLU A 255 19.17 -3.36 -15.40
CA GLU A 255 18.95 -2.31 -16.38
C GLU A 255 17.90 -1.33 -15.87
N ILE A 256 18.25 -0.04 -15.87
CA ILE A 256 17.35 1.07 -15.57
C ILE A 256 17.18 1.99 -16.77
N VAL A 257 15.99 2.58 -16.86
CA VAL A 257 15.63 3.56 -17.88
C VAL A 257 15.02 4.77 -17.21
N ARG A 258 15.37 5.98 -17.65
CA ARG A 258 14.73 7.21 -17.18
C ARG A 258 13.20 7.13 -17.41
N THR A 259 12.42 7.38 -16.37
CA THR A 259 10.97 7.34 -16.48
C THR A 259 10.44 8.38 -17.47
N GLY A 260 9.51 7.98 -18.34
CA GLY A 260 8.94 8.84 -19.38
C GLY A 260 9.83 9.05 -20.61
N SER A 261 11.03 8.46 -20.67
CA SER A 261 11.98 8.69 -21.77
C SER A 261 11.72 7.91 -23.06
N PHE A 262 10.68 7.08 -23.09
CA PHE A 262 10.40 6.11 -24.16
C PHE A 262 11.57 5.14 -24.45
N GLY A 263 12.29 4.73 -23.40
CA GLY A 263 13.41 3.78 -23.56
C GLY A 263 14.77 4.41 -23.77
N ARG A 264 14.87 5.75 -23.84
CA ARG A 264 16.13 6.51 -23.90
C ARG A 264 16.78 6.62 -22.51
N ASN A 265 18.07 6.99 -22.46
CA ASN A 265 18.83 7.14 -21.21
C ASN A 265 18.89 5.84 -20.38
N ARG A 266 19.27 4.75 -21.05
CA ARG A 266 19.46 3.44 -20.40
C ARG A 266 20.79 3.43 -19.64
N LYS A 267 20.80 2.76 -18.50
CA LYS A 267 22.01 2.47 -17.73
C LYS A 267 21.92 1.05 -17.18
N THR A 268 23.07 0.39 -17.06
CA THR A 268 23.20 -0.89 -16.40
C THR A 268 23.98 -0.68 -15.11
N LEU A 269 23.45 -1.21 -14.01
CA LEU A 269 24.10 -1.26 -12.71
C LEU A 269 24.36 -2.72 -12.34
N THR A 270 25.33 -2.95 -11.49
CA THR A 270 25.66 -4.28 -10.95
C THR A 270 25.46 -4.32 -9.45
N ALA A 271 24.91 -5.43 -8.96
CA ALA A 271 24.75 -5.69 -7.53
C ALA A 271 25.02 -7.14 -7.19
N GLU A 272 25.42 -7.41 -5.95
CA GLU A 272 25.51 -8.78 -5.45
C GLU A 272 24.10 -9.34 -5.23
N GLN A 273 23.22 -8.55 -4.61
CA GLN A 273 21.84 -8.93 -4.32
C GLN A 273 20.84 -7.89 -4.81
N VAL A 274 19.63 -8.33 -5.14
CA VAL A 274 18.54 -7.45 -5.60
C VAL A 274 17.27 -7.73 -4.81
N VAL A 275 16.68 -6.67 -4.26
CA VAL A 275 15.44 -6.69 -3.50
C VAL A 275 14.33 -6.08 -4.34
N PHE A 276 13.33 -6.87 -4.74
CA PHE A 276 12.15 -6.37 -5.43
C PHE A 276 11.14 -5.81 -4.42
N ALA A 277 10.87 -4.52 -4.55
CA ALA A 277 9.93 -3.76 -3.72
C ALA A 277 9.12 -2.73 -4.55
N ALA A 278 8.80 -3.07 -5.79
CA ALA A 278 8.21 -2.17 -6.78
C ALA A 278 6.70 -1.96 -6.61
N GLY A 279 6.15 -2.42 -5.48
CA GLY A 279 4.72 -2.55 -5.21
C GLY A 279 4.16 -3.78 -5.92
N THR A 280 3.07 -4.34 -5.39
CA THR A 280 2.50 -5.62 -5.81
C THR A 280 2.38 -5.76 -7.34
N TYR A 281 1.74 -4.79 -7.99
CA TYR A 281 1.61 -4.79 -9.45
C TYR A 281 2.97 -4.66 -10.17
N GLY A 282 3.84 -3.75 -9.70
CA GLY A 282 5.13 -3.48 -10.34
C GLY A 282 6.09 -4.67 -10.27
N THR A 283 6.17 -5.30 -9.11
CA THR A 283 7.01 -6.49 -8.86
C THR A 283 6.52 -7.67 -9.70
N GLN A 284 5.22 -7.99 -9.63
CA GLN A 284 4.66 -9.08 -10.43
C GLN A 284 4.85 -8.85 -11.94
N LYS A 285 4.56 -7.64 -12.44
CA LYS A 285 4.74 -7.31 -13.86
C LYS A 285 6.19 -7.49 -14.32
N LEU A 286 7.14 -7.05 -13.50
CA LEU A 286 8.56 -7.20 -13.81
C LEU A 286 8.97 -8.67 -13.79
N LEU A 287 8.67 -9.42 -12.73
CA LEU A 287 9.05 -10.83 -12.61
C LEU A 287 8.42 -11.69 -13.71
N HIS A 288 7.15 -11.48 -14.04
CA HIS A 288 6.48 -12.17 -15.14
C HIS A 288 7.18 -11.91 -16.47
N LYS A 289 7.53 -10.65 -16.76
CA LYS A 289 8.33 -10.32 -17.95
C LYS A 289 9.66 -11.06 -17.93
N LEU A 290 10.41 -11.01 -16.84
CA LEU A 290 11.75 -11.61 -16.73
C LEU A 290 11.71 -13.13 -16.90
N LYS A 291 10.68 -13.80 -16.35
CA LYS A 291 10.44 -15.23 -16.57
C LYS A 291 10.14 -15.52 -18.03
N SER A 292 9.17 -14.83 -18.62
CA SER A 292 8.73 -15.05 -20.01
C SER A 292 9.78 -14.72 -21.06
N THR A 293 10.75 -13.86 -20.76
CA THR A 293 11.87 -13.58 -21.67
C THR A 293 13.09 -14.46 -21.40
N GLY A 294 13.00 -15.45 -20.51
CA GLY A 294 14.11 -16.36 -20.20
C GLY A 294 15.26 -15.71 -19.42
N LEU A 295 15.08 -14.51 -18.86
CA LEU A 295 16.10 -13.83 -18.06
C LEU A 295 16.16 -14.40 -16.64
N LEU A 296 15.01 -14.81 -16.10
CA LEU A 296 14.88 -15.52 -14.83
C LEU A 296 14.03 -16.79 -15.00
N PRO A 297 14.49 -17.79 -15.77
CA PRO A 297 13.66 -18.91 -16.22
C PRO A 297 13.24 -19.84 -15.07
N ARG A 298 14.04 -19.92 -14.00
CA ARG A 298 13.78 -20.77 -12.82
C ARG A 298 12.86 -20.14 -11.76
N LEU A 299 12.20 -19.02 -12.08
CA LEU A 299 11.18 -18.47 -11.17
C LEU A 299 10.04 -19.47 -11.01
N SER A 300 9.57 -19.67 -9.79
CA SER A 300 8.45 -20.58 -9.47
C SER A 300 7.25 -20.40 -10.40
N ASP A 301 6.58 -21.51 -10.73
CA ASP A 301 5.30 -21.51 -11.46
C ASP A 301 4.12 -20.99 -10.64
N ARG A 302 4.32 -20.77 -9.33
CA ARG A 302 3.37 -20.09 -8.45
C ARG A 302 3.35 -18.57 -8.62
N LEU A 303 4.26 -18.00 -9.42
CA LEU A 303 4.28 -16.57 -9.70
C LEU A 303 2.92 -16.08 -10.24
N GLY A 304 2.33 -15.11 -9.53
CA GLY A 304 1.04 -14.52 -9.84
C GLY A 304 -0.15 -15.17 -9.12
N ALA A 305 0.02 -16.37 -8.55
CA ALA A 305 -1.01 -17.05 -7.77
C ALA A 305 -1.27 -16.33 -6.43
N LEU A 306 -2.49 -16.49 -5.90
CA LEU A 306 -2.92 -15.87 -4.63
C LEU A 306 -2.76 -14.35 -4.62
N THR A 307 -2.96 -13.71 -5.77
CA THR A 307 -3.04 -12.25 -5.85
C THR A 307 -4.43 -11.82 -5.36
N ARG A 308 -4.52 -10.83 -4.48
CA ARG A 308 -5.75 -10.43 -3.79
C ARG A 308 -6.01 -8.93 -3.93
N THR A 309 -7.29 -8.57 -3.84
CA THR A 309 -7.78 -7.18 -3.93
C THR A 309 -8.37 -6.70 -2.59
N ASN A 310 -8.05 -7.40 -1.50
CA ASN A 310 -8.60 -7.20 -0.15
C ASN A 310 -10.14 -7.20 -0.09
N SER A 311 -10.80 -7.79 -1.11
CA SER A 311 -12.25 -7.77 -1.31
C SER A 311 -12.87 -6.39 -1.07
N GLU A 312 -12.33 -5.39 -1.77
CA GLU A 312 -12.60 -3.98 -1.48
C GLU A 312 -13.69 -3.38 -2.36
N ALA A 313 -14.49 -2.47 -1.79
CA ALA A 313 -15.34 -1.53 -2.51
C ALA A 313 -15.12 -0.10 -2.00
N ILE A 314 -15.06 0.85 -2.94
CA ILE A 314 -14.95 2.28 -2.64
C ILE A 314 -16.28 2.94 -2.99
N LEU A 315 -17.08 3.17 -1.96
CA LEU A 315 -18.44 3.72 -2.03
C LEU A 315 -18.47 5.12 -1.41
N GLY A 316 -19.63 5.77 -1.35
CA GLY A 316 -19.74 7.01 -0.57
C GLY A 316 -21.14 7.61 -0.51
N GLY A 317 -21.38 8.44 0.50
CA GLY A 317 -22.56 9.28 0.60
C GLY A 317 -22.17 10.74 0.42
N GLY A 318 -22.83 11.46 -0.50
CA GLY A 318 -22.61 12.89 -0.73
C GLY A 318 -23.83 13.74 -0.40
N ARG A 319 -23.71 14.70 0.53
CA ARG A 319 -24.75 15.69 0.83
C ARG A 319 -25.12 16.47 -0.43
N ARG A 320 -26.41 16.76 -0.62
CA ARG A 320 -26.90 17.53 -1.78
C ARG A 320 -26.30 18.93 -1.87
N GLY A 321 -25.99 19.38 -3.09
CA GLY A 321 -25.44 20.71 -3.34
C GLY A 321 -26.39 21.81 -2.85
N GLY A 322 -25.84 22.91 -2.34
CA GLY A 322 -26.62 24.03 -1.80
C GLY A 322 -27.28 23.78 -0.44
N ARG A 323 -27.20 22.57 0.13
CA ARG A 323 -27.70 22.29 1.49
C ARG A 323 -26.63 22.57 2.55
N PRO A 324 -26.98 23.29 3.64
CA PRO A 324 -26.07 23.49 4.76
C PRO A 324 -25.78 22.14 5.45
N GLY A 325 -24.63 22.05 6.10
CA GLY A 325 -24.22 20.86 6.84
C GLY A 325 -22.75 20.92 7.21
N PRO A 326 -22.25 19.91 7.95
CA PRO A 326 -20.87 19.89 8.41
C PRO A 326 -19.87 19.81 7.25
N ASP A 327 -18.63 20.22 7.51
CA ASP A 327 -17.50 20.01 6.62
C ASP A 327 -16.89 18.61 6.89
N PHE A 328 -16.95 17.73 5.91
CA PHE A 328 -16.39 16.38 6.00
C PHE A 328 -14.91 16.30 5.60
N SER A 329 -14.28 17.41 5.20
CA SER A 329 -12.86 17.45 4.88
C SER A 329 -11.93 17.57 6.10
N GLU A 330 -12.49 17.83 7.29
CA GLU A 330 -11.76 17.96 8.55
C GLU A 330 -11.35 16.60 9.15
N GLY A 331 -10.16 16.57 9.75
CA GLY A 331 -9.52 15.39 10.33
C GLY A 331 -8.37 14.83 9.48
N VAL A 332 -7.76 13.76 9.97
CA VAL A 332 -6.95 12.88 9.12
C VAL A 332 -7.85 12.11 8.13
N ALA A 333 -7.27 11.52 7.08
CA ALA A 333 -8.07 10.90 6.01
C ALA A 333 -9.05 9.81 6.49
N ILE A 334 -8.64 9.00 7.47
CA ILE A 334 -9.46 7.98 8.12
C ILE A 334 -9.31 8.13 9.63
N THR A 335 -10.44 8.29 10.32
CA THR A 335 -10.48 8.69 11.74
C THR A 335 -11.07 7.62 12.66
N SER A 336 -11.91 6.75 12.12
CA SER A 336 -12.60 5.68 12.84
C SER A 336 -12.83 4.49 11.92
N SER A 337 -13.44 3.44 12.45
CA SER A 337 -14.01 2.35 11.66
C SER A 337 -15.07 1.59 12.45
N PHE A 338 -15.81 0.70 11.80
CA PHE A 338 -16.67 -0.28 12.46
C PHE A 338 -16.79 -1.56 11.60
N HIS A 339 -17.31 -2.63 12.18
CA HIS A 339 -17.48 -3.92 11.52
C HIS A 339 -18.96 -4.30 11.43
N PRO A 340 -19.61 -4.13 10.26
CA PRO A 340 -20.98 -4.60 10.03
C PRO A 340 -21.14 -6.11 10.30
N THR A 341 -20.12 -6.89 9.94
CA THR A 341 -20.00 -8.33 10.15
C THR A 341 -18.57 -8.65 10.58
N PRO A 342 -18.29 -9.84 11.17
CA PRO A 342 -16.93 -10.20 11.57
C PRO A 342 -15.90 -10.18 10.44
N ASP A 343 -16.34 -10.35 9.20
CA ASP A 343 -15.52 -10.39 7.99
C ASP A 343 -15.58 -9.11 7.15
N THR A 344 -16.36 -8.09 7.54
CA THR A 344 -16.50 -6.82 6.79
C THR A 344 -16.08 -5.63 7.64
N HIS A 345 -15.21 -4.79 7.11
CA HIS A 345 -14.68 -3.59 7.78
C HIS A 345 -15.02 -2.34 6.98
N VAL A 346 -15.54 -1.29 7.64
CA VAL A 346 -15.94 -0.04 6.99
C VAL A 346 -15.23 1.16 7.63
N GLU A 347 -14.58 1.96 6.79
CA GLU A 347 -13.82 3.15 7.20
C GLU A 347 -14.32 4.42 6.48
N PRO A 348 -14.55 5.54 7.20
CA PRO A 348 -14.81 6.83 6.57
C PRO A 348 -13.52 7.42 6.02
N VAL A 349 -13.47 7.58 4.69
CA VAL A 349 -12.36 8.20 3.99
C VAL A 349 -12.74 9.62 3.57
N ARG A 350 -11.80 10.57 3.63
CA ARG A 350 -11.99 11.94 3.13
C ARG A 350 -10.78 12.47 2.37
N TYR A 351 -11.04 13.46 1.53
CA TYR A 351 -10.02 14.29 0.89
C TYR A 351 -10.02 15.68 1.52
N GLY A 352 -8.86 16.32 1.54
CA GLY A 352 -8.73 17.69 2.02
C GLY A 352 -9.47 18.69 1.14
N ARG A 353 -9.87 19.81 1.73
CA ARG A 353 -10.67 20.86 1.10
C ARG A 353 -10.19 21.22 -0.31
N GLY A 354 -11.11 21.23 -1.26
CA GLY A 354 -10.84 21.57 -2.67
C GLY A 354 -10.21 20.45 -3.50
N SER A 355 -9.93 19.28 -2.92
CA SER A 355 -9.41 18.12 -3.65
C SER A 355 -10.54 17.28 -4.26
N ASN A 356 -11.18 17.84 -5.29
CA ASN A 356 -12.42 17.32 -5.87
C ASN A 356 -12.26 16.49 -7.15
N LEU A 357 -11.05 16.32 -7.71
CA LEU A 357 -10.86 15.63 -8.99
C LEU A 357 -11.45 14.21 -8.98
N LEU A 358 -11.29 13.46 -7.88
CA LEU A 358 -11.77 12.08 -7.79
C LEU A 358 -13.29 11.95 -7.71
N ALA A 359 -14.02 13.04 -7.50
CA ALA A 359 -15.49 13.05 -7.63
C ALA A 359 -15.94 12.54 -9.02
N SER A 360 -15.12 12.77 -10.06
CA SER A 360 -15.40 12.29 -11.42
C SER A 360 -15.43 10.76 -11.56
N LEU A 361 -14.88 10.02 -10.58
CA LEU A 361 -14.94 8.56 -10.56
C LEU A 361 -16.26 8.03 -9.96
N GLN A 362 -17.05 8.89 -9.32
CA GLN A 362 -18.28 8.53 -8.63
C GLN A 362 -19.45 8.35 -9.60
N THR A 363 -20.30 7.37 -9.32
CA THR A 363 -21.59 7.15 -9.98
C THR A 363 -22.70 6.92 -8.95
N LEU A 364 -23.94 6.71 -9.41
CA LEU A 364 -25.05 6.33 -8.51
C LEU A 364 -24.79 4.95 -7.90
N LEU A 365 -25.22 4.73 -6.65
CA LEU A 365 -25.09 3.42 -6.04
C LEU A 365 -26.02 2.42 -6.76
N VAL A 366 -25.43 1.37 -7.34
CA VAL A 366 -26.16 0.32 -8.07
C VAL A 366 -25.83 -1.03 -7.46
N ASP A 367 -26.82 -1.77 -6.98
CA ASP A 367 -26.59 -3.07 -6.34
C ASP A 367 -26.23 -4.16 -7.36
N GLY A 368 -25.50 -5.19 -6.89
CA GLY A 368 -25.38 -6.47 -7.56
C GLY A 368 -26.70 -7.26 -7.53
N ASP A 369 -26.68 -8.51 -8.00
CA ASP A 369 -27.86 -9.39 -7.93
C ASP A 369 -27.98 -9.98 -6.53
N ARG A 370 -29.18 -9.94 -5.95
CA ARG A 370 -29.43 -10.58 -4.65
C ARG A 370 -29.53 -12.10 -4.82
N PRO A 371 -29.27 -12.89 -3.76
CA PRO A 371 -29.53 -14.33 -3.80
C PRO A 371 -30.97 -14.62 -4.26
N GLY A 372 -31.11 -15.44 -5.30
CA GLY A 372 -32.40 -15.80 -5.89
C GLY A 372 -32.96 -14.82 -6.95
N GLU A 373 -32.31 -13.68 -7.19
CA GLU A 373 -32.71 -12.77 -8.28
C GLU A 373 -32.15 -13.21 -9.64
N PRO A 374 -32.91 -13.06 -10.73
CA PRO A 374 -32.37 -13.28 -12.07
C PRO A 374 -31.30 -12.25 -12.40
N HIS A 375 -30.20 -12.70 -13.01
CA HIS A 375 -29.08 -11.84 -13.36
C HIS A 375 -29.54 -10.64 -14.20
N THR A 376 -29.30 -9.43 -13.70
CA THR A 376 -29.57 -8.19 -14.44
C THR A 376 -28.29 -7.38 -14.55
N PRO A 377 -27.79 -7.09 -15.77
CA PRO A 377 -26.60 -6.27 -15.95
C PRO A 377 -26.69 -4.94 -15.20
N ARG A 378 -25.64 -4.56 -14.44
CA ARG A 378 -25.64 -3.35 -13.60
C ARG A 378 -25.91 -2.08 -14.39
N ILE A 379 -25.55 -2.02 -15.67
CA ILE A 379 -25.90 -0.88 -16.55
C ILE A 379 -27.43 -0.69 -16.71
N ARG A 380 -28.22 -1.76 -16.70
CA ARG A 380 -29.69 -1.68 -16.74
C ARG A 380 -30.25 -1.22 -15.40
N LYS A 381 -29.69 -1.69 -14.29
CA LYS A 381 -30.04 -1.22 -12.94
C LYS A 381 -29.70 0.26 -12.77
N PHE A 382 -28.55 0.70 -13.29
CA PHE A 382 -28.15 2.11 -13.37
C PHE A 382 -29.17 2.93 -14.15
N ALA A 383 -29.54 2.52 -15.36
CA ALA A 383 -30.55 3.23 -16.16
C ALA A 383 -31.88 3.38 -15.40
N ARG A 384 -32.30 2.36 -14.65
CA ARG A 384 -33.48 2.43 -13.79
C ARG A 384 -33.33 3.48 -12.68
N GLU A 385 -32.18 3.54 -12.01
CA GLU A 385 -31.92 4.55 -10.98
C GLU A 385 -31.84 5.97 -11.58
N VAL A 386 -31.30 6.14 -12.78
CA VAL A 386 -31.30 7.41 -13.51
C VAL A 386 -32.73 7.87 -13.83
N VAL A 387 -33.59 6.97 -14.30
CA VAL A 387 -35.00 7.29 -14.57
C VAL A 387 -35.75 7.64 -13.29
N ARG A 388 -35.49 6.94 -12.19
CA ARG A 388 -36.13 7.19 -10.89
C ARG A 388 -35.67 8.48 -10.23
N ARG A 389 -34.41 8.87 -10.43
CA ARG A 389 -33.76 9.98 -9.71
C ARG A 389 -32.86 10.80 -10.65
N PRO A 390 -33.40 11.43 -11.71
CA PRO A 390 -32.58 12.14 -12.70
C PRO A 390 -31.81 13.32 -12.08
N GLY A 391 -32.39 14.00 -11.09
CA GLY A 391 -31.71 15.07 -10.35
C GLY A 391 -30.48 14.59 -9.57
N ASP A 392 -30.44 13.32 -9.14
CA ASP A 392 -29.29 12.74 -8.43
C ASP A 392 -28.10 12.56 -9.37
N LEU A 393 -28.37 12.10 -10.59
CA LEU A 393 -27.35 11.98 -11.64
C LEU A 393 -26.76 13.35 -11.99
N LEU A 394 -27.61 14.37 -12.20
CA LEU A 394 -27.16 15.72 -12.52
C LEU A 394 -26.24 16.28 -11.42
N GLN A 395 -26.53 15.98 -10.15
CA GLN A 395 -25.73 16.43 -9.02
C GLN A 395 -24.35 15.76 -8.94
N LEU A 396 -24.16 14.57 -9.51
CA LEU A 396 -22.85 13.91 -9.56
C LEU A 396 -21.86 14.69 -10.42
N PHE A 397 -22.33 15.43 -11.42
CA PHE A 397 -21.49 16.29 -12.24
C PHE A 397 -21.08 17.59 -11.54
N ASP A 398 -21.76 17.99 -10.45
CA ASP A 398 -21.32 19.11 -9.62
C ASP A 398 -20.21 18.68 -8.64
N VAL A 399 -18.98 18.72 -9.11
CA VAL A 399 -17.81 18.37 -8.30
C VAL A 399 -17.39 19.47 -7.32
N ARG A 400 -18.07 20.62 -7.29
CA ARG A 400 -17.73 21.72 -6.36
C ARG A 400 -17.98 21.27 -4.93
N HIS A 401 -17.04 21.62 -4.06
CA HIS A 401 -17.05 21.28 -2.64
C HIS A 401 -17.29 19.79 -2.33
N TRP A 402 -16.92 18.90 -3.26
CA TRP A 402 -17.16 17.47 -3.11
C TRP A 402 -16.46 16.90 -1.88
N SER A 403 -15.21 17.28 -1.61
CA SER A 403 -14.45 16.87 -0.43
C SER A 403 -15.12 17.29 0.88
N GLU A 404 -15.77 18.46 0.89
CA GLU A 404 -16.41 19.03 2.08
C GLU A 404 -17.80 18.44 2.36
N ARG A 405 -18.44 17.81 1.35
CA ARG A 405 -19.82 17.33 1.43
C ARG A 405 -19.98 15.81 1.38
N THR A 406 -18.88 15.07 1.25
CA THR A 406 -18.91 13.61 1.01
C THR A 406 -18.17 12.85 2.10
N VAL A 407 -18.77 11.74 2.55
CA VAL A 407 -18.08 10.69 3.31
C VAL A 407 -17.92 9.49 2.38
N ILE A 408 -16.67 9.16 2.05
CA ILE A 408 -16.35 7.95 1.28
C ILE A 408 -16.38 6.78 2.25
N ALA A 409 -17.00 5.67 1.87
CA ALA A 409 -17.00 4.43 2.63
C ALA A 409 -16.05 3.45 1.96
N LEU A 410 -14.89 3.23 2.58
CA LEU A 410 -13.98 2.17 2.20
C LEU A 410 -14.44 0.89 2.89
N VAL A 411 -14.81 -0.10 2.09
CA VAL A 411 -15.32 -1.39 2.57
C VAL A 411 -14.31 -2.46 2.20
N MET A 412 -13.92 -3.31 3.15
CA MET A 412 -12.96 -4.39 2.95
C MET A 412 -13.50 -5.69 3.55
N GLN A 413 -13.13 -6.84 2.99
CA GLN A 413 -13.49 -8.14 3.57
C GLN A 413 -12.32 -9.12 3.71
N THR A 414 -12.33 -9.93 4.78
CA THR A 414 -11.34 -10.99 5.06
C THR A 414 -11.62 -12.30 4.31
N ARG A 415 -12.37 -12.29 3.21
CA ARG A 415 -12.74 -13.53 2.49
C ARG A 415 -11.55 -14.23 1.85
N ASP A 416 -11.57 -15.56 1.83
CA ASP A 416 -10.56 -16.36 1.11
C ASP A 416 -10.89 -16.39 -0.38
N ASN A 417 -10.47 -15.33 -1.07
CA ASN A 417 -10.54 -15.22 -2.52
C ASN A 417 -9.23 -14.69 -3.09
N SER A 418 -9.00 -15.02 -4.35
CA SER A 418 -7.84 -14.54 -5.09
C SER A 418 -8.06 -14.58 -6.59
N ILE A 419 -7.22 -13.84 -7.29
CA ILE A 419 -6.99 -13.94 -8.72
C ILE A 419 -5.60 -14.49 -8.97
N THR A 420 -5.39 -15.03 -10.16
CA THR A 420 -4.07 -15.40 -10.66
C THR A 420 -3.66 -14.41 -11.73
N LEU A 421 -2.47 -13.81 -11.59
CA LEU A 421 -1.88 -13.02 -12.65
C LEU A 421 -1.02 -13.91 -13.56
N SER A 422 -1.12 -13.69 -14.86
CA SER A 422 -0.34 -14.38 -15.88
C SER A 422 0.28 -13.39 -16.85
N PRO A 423 1.46 -13.71 -17.42
CA PRO A 423 2.13 -12.84 -18.37
C PRO A 423 1.33 -12.75 -19.67
N ARG A 424 1.24 -11.55 -20.24
CA ARG A 424 0.69 -11.32 -21.58
C ARG A 424 1.55 -10.35 -22.36
N LYS A 425 2.05 -10.79 -23.52
CA LYS A 425 2.67 -9.90 -24.50
C LYS A 425 1.57 -9.17 -25.28
N GLY A 426 1.57 -7.85 -25.19
CA GLY A 426 0.72 -6.96 -25.99
C GLY A 426 1.53 -6.11 -26.96
N PRO A 427 0.87 -5.23 -27.74
CA PRO A 427 1.54 -4.36 -28.71
C PRO A 427 2.51 -3.36 -28.06
N PHE A 428 2.26 -2.98 -26.80
CA PHE A 428 3.10 -2.04 -26.03
C PHE A 428 4.08 -2.74 -25.07
N GLY A 429 4.32 -4.04 -25.28
CA GLY A 429 5.22 -4.86 -24.46
C GLY A 429 4.48 -5.82 -23.52
N TRP A 430 5.23 -6.33 -22.53
CA TRP A 430 4.70 -7.28 -21.54
C TRP A 430 3.86 -6.59 -20.47
N ASP A 431 2.73 -7.21 -20.14
CA ASP A 431 1.86 -6.85 -19.03
C ASP A 431 1.32 -8.12 -18.36
N VAL A 432 0.45 -7.94 -17.38
CA VAL A 432 -0.24 -9.04 -16.68
C VAL A 432 -1.72 -9.10 -17.04
N ARG A 433 -2.29 -10.30 -16.99
CA ARG A 433 -3.74 -10.56 -17.10
C ARG A 433 -4.22 -11.34 -15.91
N ALA A 434 -5.41 -11.00 -15.43
CA ALA A 434 -6.06 -11.68 -14.32
C ALA A 434 -6.98 -12.80 -14.81
N SER A 435 -6.93 -13.93 -14.12
CA SER A 435 -7.91 -15.01 -14.19
C SER A 435 -8.42 -15.33 -12.80
N ALA A 436 -9.46 -16.18 -12.71
CA ALA A 436 -9.89 -16.73 -11.43
C ALA A 436 -8.71 -17.41 -10.73
N GLY A 437 -8.60 -17.17 -9.43
CA GLY A 437 -7.62 -17.80 -8.56
C GLY A 437 -8.26 -18.85 -7.66
N HIS A 438 -7.71 -19.00 -6.47
CA HIS A 438 -8.29 -19.82 -5.43
C HIS A 438 -9.51 -19.15 -4.78
N GLY A 439 -10.46 -19.97 -4.35
CA GLY A 439 -11.55 -19.59 -3.45
C GLY A 439 -12.77 -19.08 -4.19
N GLU A 440 -13.57 -18.29 -3.49
CA GLU A 440 -14.73 -17.63 -4.09
C GLU A 440 -14.29 -16.61 -5.15
N PRO A 441 -15.13 -16.27 -6.14
CA PRO A 441 -14.90 -15.11 -6.98
C PRO A 441 -14.77 -13.85 -6.12
N ASN A 442 -13.86 -12.93 -6.50
CA ASN A 442 -13.78 -11.63 -5.84
C ASN A 442 -15.14 -10.93 -5.91
N PRO A 443 -15.63 -10.37 -4.80
CA PRO A 443 -16.93 -9.73 -4.78
C PRO A 443 -16.93 -8.51 -5.71
N THR A 444 -17.90 -8.46 -6.61
CA THR A 444 -18.19 -7.26 -7.43
C THR A 444 -19.24 -6.38 -6.78
N TRP A 445 -19.86 -6.87 -5.69
CA TRP A 445 -20.86 -6.21 -4.88
C TRP A 445 -20.76 -6.71 -3.44
N ILE A 446 -20.77 -5.79 -2.48
CA ILE A 446 -20.72 -6.07 -1.03
C ILE A 446 -22.00 -5.51 -0.40
N PRO A 447 -23.01 -6.36 -0.10
CA PRO A 447 -24.32 -5.91 0.39
C PRO A 447 -24.24 -5.04 1.66
N GLU A 448 -23.42 -5.45 2.63
CA GLU A 448 -23.24 -4.77 3.92
C GLU A 448 -22.63 -3.38 3.71
N GLY A 449 -21.69 -3.27 2.77
CA GLY A 449 -21.08 -2.00 2.37
C GLY A 449 -22.08 -1.05 1.69
N HIS A 450 -22.94 -1.60 0.83
CA HIS A 450 -24.02 -0.84 0.18
C HIS A 450 -25.06 -0.36 1.20
N GLU A 451 -25.43 -1.20 2.16
CA GLU A 451 -26.34 -0.84 3.24
C GLU A 451 -25.76 0.29 4.10
N ALA A 452 -24.51 0.15 4.55
CA ALA A 452 -23.81 1.20 5.28
C ALA A 452 -23.77 2.51 4.47
N THR A 453 -23.48 2.44 3.17
CA THR A 453 -23.45 3.60 2.28
C THR A 453 -24.80 4.30 2.15
N ARG A 454 -25.89 3.54 2.03
CA ARG A 454 -27.26 4.11 2.01
C ARG A 454 -27.56 4.83 3.31
N ARG A 455 -27.24 4.22 4.45
CA ARG A 455 -27.43 4.82 5.78
C ARG A 455 -26.57 6.07 5.97
N ILE A 456 -25.31 6.07 5.51
CA ILE A 456 -24.45 7.27 5.49
C ILE A 456 -25.14 8.38 4.69
N ALA A 457 -25.63 8.08 3.48
CA ALA A 457 -26.31 9.06 2.65
C ALA A 457 -27.58 9.61 3.32
N GLU A 458 -28.38 8.77 3.98
CA GLU A 458 -29.55 9.20 4.75
C GLU A 458 -29.17 10.15 5.90
N GLU A 459 -28.16 9.79 6.71
CA GLU A 459 -27.70 10.58 7.86
C GLU A 459 -27.20 11.99 7.47
N ILE A 460 -26.69 12.16 6.25
CA ILE A 460 -26.18 13.45 5.76
C ILE A 460 -27.16 14.17 4.82
N GLY A 461 -28.37 13.63 4.62
CA GLY A 461 -29.38 14.17 3.71
C GLY A 461 -28.91 14.20 2.25
N GLY A 462 -28.17 13.16 1.84
CA GLY A 462 -27.42 13.06 0.60
C GLY A 462 -27.85 11.94 -0.35
N ILE A 463 -26.94 11.61 -1.26
CA ILE A 463 -27.12 10.60 -2.31
C ILE A 463 -26.04 9.51 -2.10
N PRO A 464 -26.43 8.23 -2.07
CA PRO A 464 -25.46 7.14 -2.06
C PRO A 464 -24.85 6.95 -3.45
N GLY A 465 -23.55 6.74 -3.51
CA GLY A 465 -22.79 6.57 -4.74
C GLY A 465 -21.84 5.37 -4.69
N GLY A 466 -21.57 4.83 -5.88
CA GLY A 466 -20.52 3.85 -6.14
C GLY A 466 -19.48 4.43 -7.12
N ALA A 467 -18.75 3.57 -7.83
CA ALA A 467 -17.78 3.95 -8.84
C ALA A 467 -18.22 3.57 -10.25
N TRP A 468 -17.80 4.30 -11.29
CA TRP A 468 -18.14 3.94 -12.69
C TRP A 468 -17.71 2.51 -13.08
N GLY A 469 -16.62 2.00 -12.51
CA GLY A 469 -16.15 0.63 -12.72
C GLY A 469 -17.16 -0.44 -12.28
N ASP A 470 -17.96 -0.14 -11.25
CA ASP A 470 -18.96 -1.03 -10.71
C ASP A 470 -20.01 -1.42 -11.75
N LEU A 471 -20.37 -0.50 -12.66
CA LEU A 471 -21.35 -0.75 -13.72
C LEU A 471 -20.92 -1.85 -14.70
N PHE A 472 -19.62 -2.15 -14.72
CA PHE A 472 -18.99 -3.14 -15.59
C PHE A 472 -18.37 -4.31 -14.81
N ASP A 473 -18.72 -4.46 -13.52
CA ASP A 473 -18.19 -5.48 -12.61
C ASP A 473 -16.65 -5.38 -12.47
N VAL A 474 -16.10 -4.16 -12.51
CA VAL A 474 -14.67 -3.88 -12.32
C VAL A 474 -14.48 -3.13 -11.00
N PRO A 475 -14.28 -3.84 -9.87
CA PRO A 475 -14.03 -3.20 -8.59
C PRO A 475 -12.74 -2.38 -8.61
N MET A 476 -12.70 -1.39 -7.73
CA MET A 476 -11.53 -0.55 -7.49
C MET A 476 -10.95 -0.86 -6.11
N THR A 477 -9.63 -1.04 -6.03
CA THR A 477 -8.94 -1.36 -4.77
C THR A 477 -7.70 -0.48 -4.59
N ALA A 478 -7.49 -0.01 -3.37
CA ALA A 478 -6.22 0.55 -2.93
C ALA A 478 -5.26 -0.50 -2.36
N HIS A 479 -5.75 -1.71 -2.10
CA HIS A 479 -5.06 -2.77 -1.38
C HIS A 479 -4.84 -4.03 -2.23
N PHE A 480 -3.96 -3.89 -3.23
CA PHE A 480 -3.54 -5.00 -4.08
C PHE A 480 -2.36 -5.76 -3.45
N LEU A 481 -2.50 -7.07 -3.25
CA LEU A 481 -1.58 -7.90 -2.45
C LEU A 481 -1.31 -9.27 -3.09
N GLY A 482 -0.27 -9.98 -2.64
CA GLY A 482 0.04 -11.34 -3.07
C GLY A 482 0.63 -11.47 -4.47
N GLY A 483 0.73 -12.70 -4.97
CA GLY A 483 1.35 -13.03 -6.26
C GLY A 483 2.83 -13.43 -6.18
N CYS A 484 3.50 -13.18 -5.05
CA CYS A 484 4.84 -13.69 -4.73
C CYS A 484 4.83 -14.30 -3.32
N ALA A 485 3.81 -15.12 -3.02
CA ALA A 485 3.56 -15.64 -1.68
C ALA A 485 4.73 -16.46 -1.13
N ILE A 486 4.89 -16.41 0.20
CA ILE A 486 5.79 -17.27 0.97
C ILE A 486 5.27 -18.70 0.90
N GLY A 487 6.16 -19.65 0.62
CA GLY A 487 5.93 -21.08 0.74
C GLY A 487 7.08 -21.78 1.45
N ASP A 488 6.92 -23.08 1.72
CA ASP A 488 7.98 -23.97 2.19
C ASP A 488 8.80 -24.58 1.04
N SER A 489 8.33 -24.49 -0.20
CA SER A 489 9.05 -24.91 -1.40
C SER A 489 8.71 -24.06 -2.63
N ALA A 490 9.43 -24.30 -3.74
CA ALA A 490 9.17 -23.63 -5.01
C ALA A 490 7.81 -24.03 -5.64
N GLU A 491 7.25 -25.17 -5.24
CA GLU A 491 5.96 -25.69 -5.69
C GLU A 491 4.79 -25.04 -4.95
N THR A 492 5.01 -24.56 -3.72
CA THR A 492 3.97 -23.96 -2.87
C THR A 492 4.04 -22.44 -2.80
N GLY A 493 5.22 -21.84 -3.03
CA GLY A 493 5.44 -20.39 -3.01
C GLY A 493 6.43 -19.89 -4.07
N VAL A 494 6.60 -18.56 -4.12
CA VAL A 494 7.57 -17.88 -5.00
C VAL A 494 8.84 -17.52 -4.24
N ILE A 495 8.67 -17.19 -2.96
CA ILE A 495 9.75 -16.89 -2.03
C ILE A 495 9.69 -17.83 -0.85
N ASP A 496 10.85 -18.09 -0.27
CA ASP A 496 10.95 -18.83 0.98
C ASP A 496 10.56 -17.95 2.19
N PRO A 497 10.50 -18.52 3.41
CA PRO A 497 10.12 -17.76 4.60
C PRO A 497 11.11 -16.68 5.00
N TYR A 498 12.29 -16.60 4.38
CA TYR A 498 13.26 -15.51 4.54
C TYR A 498 13.15 -14.46 3.43
N HIS A 499 12.09 -14.52 2.62
CA HIS A 499 11.83 -13.65 1.47
C HIS A 499 12.80 -13.82 0.29
N ARG A 500 13.53 -14.94 0.22
CA ARG A 500 14.46 -15.26 -0.88
C ARG A 500 13.70 -15.93 -2.02
N VAL A 501 13.94 -15.50 -3.25
CA VAL A 501 13.27 -16.03 -4.44
C VAL A 501 13.81 -17.41 -4.79
N TYR A 502 12.94 -18.41 -4.86
CA TYR A 502 13.33 -19.76 -5.28
C TYR A 502 13.96 -19.77 -6.68
N GLY A 503 14.99 -20.60 -6.85
CA GLY A 503 15.70 -20.78 -8.11
C GLY A 503 16.71 -19.68 -8.48
N HIS A 504 16.75 -18.56 -7.74
CA HIS A 504 17.63 -17.42 -8.02
C HIS A 504 18.25 -16.84 -6.74
N PRO A 505 19.35 -17.44 -6.23
CA PRO A 505 20.06 -16.94 -5.05
C PRO A 505 20.43 -15.46 -5.16
N GLY A 506 20.22 -14.69 -4.09
CA GLY A 506 20.48 -13.24 -4.07
C GLY A 506 19.33 -12.36 -4.58
N LEU A 507 18.22 -12.94 -5.06
CA LEU A 507 16.98 -12.21 -5.31
C LEU A 507 16.01 -12.33 -4.13
N HIS A 508 15.31 -11.24 -3.82
CA HIS A 508 14.37 -11.17 -2.70
C HIS A 508 13.10 -10.40 -3.08
N VAL A 509 11.96 -10.68 -2.43
CA VAL A 509 10.71 -9.92 -2.60
C VAL A 509 10.16 -9.50 -1.24
N VAL A 510 9.95 -8.20 -1.02
CA VAL A 510 9.65 -7.65 0.30
C VAL A 510 8.50 -6.63 0.32
N ASP A 511 7.75 -6.50 -0.77
CA ASP A 511 6.59 -5.62 -0.84
C ASP A 511 5.25 -6.35 -0.67
N GLY A 512 4.14 -5.68 -0.97
CA GLY A 512 2.79 -6.26 -0.88
C GLY A 512 2.59 -7.55 -1.68
N SER A 513 3.45 -7.89 -2.64
CA SER A 513 3.38 -9.16 -3.34
C SER A 513 3.82 -10.36 -2.50
N ALA A 514 4.62 -10.15 -1.45
CA ALA A 514 5.05 -11.18 -0.51
C ALA A 514 3.97 -11.57 0.52
N VAL A 515 2.91 -10.75 0.66
CA VAL A 515 1.84 -11.00 1.63
C VAL A 515 1.05 -12.24 1.22
N SER A 516 1.18 -13.32 2.01
CA SER A 516 0.68 -14.66 1.67
C SER A 516 -0.82 -14.87 1.89
N ALA A 517 -1.46 -14.05 2.72
CA ALA A 517 -2.83 -14.23 3.18
C ALA A 517 -3.65 -12.93 3.10
N ASN A 518 -4.97 -13.04 3.07
CA ASN A 518 -5.84 -11.86 3.06
C ASN A 518 -5.82 -11.17 4.44
N LEU A 519 -5.64 -9.85 4.45
CA LEU A 519 -5.53 -9.08 5.70
C LEU A 519 -6.89 -8.65 6.23
N GLY A 520 -7.81 -8.28 5.33
CA GLY A 520 -9.05 -7.57 5.65
C GLY A 520 -8.86 -6.23 6.35
N VAL A 521 -7.63 -5.72 6.38
CA VAL A 521 -7.24 -4.42 6.91
C VAL A 521 -6.17 -3.80 6.00
N ASN A 522 -5.78 -2.55 6.25
CA ASN A 522 -4.80 -1.86 5.42
C ASN A 522 -3.39 -2.51 5.53
N PRO A 523 -2.68 -2.70 4.40
CA PRO A 523 -1.51 -3.57 4.33
C PRO A 523 -0.19 -2.93 4.75
N SER A 524 -0.13 -1.60 4.87
CA SER A 524 1.13 -0.88 5.09
C SER A 524 1.89 -1.35 6.32
N LEU A 525 1.20 -1.63 7.42
CA LEU A 525 1.83 -2.10 8.65
C LEU A 525 2.39 -3.52 8.46
N THR A 526 1.63 -4.44 7.87
CA THR A 526 2.06 -5.82 7.61
C THR A 526 3.24 -5.89 6.66
N ILE A 527 3.24 -5.11 5.57
CA ILE A 527 4.37 -5.05 4.63
C ILE A 527 5.63 -4.57 5.37
N THR A 528 5.48 -3.57 6.24
CA THR A 528 6.60 -3.04 7.04
C THR A 528 7.10 -4.11 8.02
N ALA A 529 6.21 -4.80 8.73
CA ALA A 529 6.57 -5.85 9.69
C ALA A 529 7.24 -7.05 9.02
N GLN A 530 6.74 -7.52 7.88
CA GLN A 530 7.38 -8.59 7.12
C GLN A 530 8.76 -8.18 6.60
N ALA A 531 8.92 -6.94 6.12
CA ALA A 531 10.23 -6.44 5.70
C ALA A 531 11.20 -6.31 6.89
N GLU A 532 10.74 -5.82 8.05
CA GLU A 532 11.54 -5.76 9.29
C GLU A 532 12.01 -7.15 9.68
N ARG A 533 11.11 -8.14 9.67
CA ARG A 533 11.42 -9.54 9.92
C ARG A 533 12.46 -10.07 8.95
N ALA A 534 12.21 -9.96 7.65
CA ALA A 534 13.09 -10.47 6.61
C ALA A 534 14.50 -9.91 6.74
N MET A 535 14.63 -8.59 6.94
CA MET A 535 15.93 -7.94 7.07
C MET A 535 16.62 -8.25 8.40
N SER A 536 15.88 -8.56 9.46
CA SER A 536 16.46 -8.94 10.75
C SER A 536 17.29 -10.23 10.68
N PHE A 537 17.00 -11.12 9.73
CA PHE A 537 17.76 -12.36 9.51
C PHE A 537 18.94 -12.21 8.56
N TRP A 538 19.16 -11.04 7.95
CA TRP A 538 20.36 -10.83 7.15
C TRP A 538 21.59 -10.72 8.05
N PRO A 539 22.73 -11.31 7.65
CA PRO A 539 23.98 -11.11 8.37
C PRO A 539 24.42 -9.65 8.28
N ASN A 540 25.29 -9.19 9.18
CA ASN A 540 26.02 -7.97 8.87
C ASN A 540 26.99 -8.22 7.72
N ARG A 541 27.37 -7.16 7.01
CA ARG A 541 28.40 -7.28 5.97
C ARG A 541 29.67 -7.90 6.58
N SER A 542 30.22 -8.88 5.87
CA SER A 542 31.38 -9.70 6.24
C SER A 542 31.14 -10.75 7.35
N GLU A 543 29.92 -10.91 7.85
CA GLU A 543 29.55 -12.04 8.71
C GLU A 543 29.01 -13.21 7.89
N GLU A 544 29.09 -14.40 8.45
CA GLU A 544 28.51 -15.61 7.88
C GLU A 544 26.97 -15.53 7.88
N ASP A 545 26.35 -15.94 6.77
CA ASP A 545 24.90 -16.05 6.67
C ASP A 545 24.41 -17.31 7.40
N ARG A 546 23.75 -17.12 8.55
CA ARG A 546 23.22 -18.22 9.37
C ARG A 546 21.90 -18.80 8.85
N ARG A 547 21.31 -18.21 7.80
CA ARG A 547 20.10 -18.76 7.19
C ARG A 547 20.43 -20.10 6.54
N PRO A 548 19.58 -21.13 6.68
CA PRO A 548 19.67 -22.36 5.90
C PRO A 548 19.78 -22.07 4.40
N ALA A 549 20.30 -23.01 3.61
CA ALA A 549 20.43 -22.79 2.17
C ALA A 549 19.05 -22.54 1.54
N LEU A 550 19.03 -21.88 0.37
CA LEU A 550 17.78 -21.62 -0.33
C LEU A 550 17.13 -22.96 -0.74
N GLY A 551 15.93 -23.23 -0.25
CA GLY A 551 15.21 -24.49 -0.47
C GLY A 551 15.23 -25.44 0.72
N ASP A 552 16.08 -25.20 1.72
CA ASP A 552 16.06 -25.98 2.96
C ASP A 552 14.82 -25.65 3.79
N ALA A 553 14.44 -26.59 4.65
CA ALA A 553 13.35 -26.42 5.62
C ALA A 553 13.58 -25.17 6.49
N TYR A 554 12.48 -24.47 6.77
CA TYR A 554 12.53 -23.28 7.59
C TYR A 554 13.00 -23.62 9.02
N ARG A 555 13.84 -22.74 9.57
CA ARG A 555 14.30 -22.79 10.96
C ARG A 555 14.13 -21.40 11.53
N ARG A 556 13.54 -21.28 12.72
CA ARG A 556 13.50 -19.99 13.37
C ARG A 556 14.90 -19.60 13.86
N LEU A 557 15.32 -18.37 13.58
CA LEU A 557 16.66 -17.88 13.91
C LEU A 557 16.58 -16.71 14.88
N ALA A 558 17.66 -16.51 15.65
CA ALA A 558 17.88 -15.26 16.36
C ALA A 558 18.11 -14.13 15.34
N PRO A 559 17.41 -13.00 15.47
CA PRO A 559 17.67 -11.82 14.67
C PRO A 559 19.11 -11.31 14.87
N VAL A 560 19.70 -10.79 13.81
CA VAL A 560 21.06 -10.23 13.82
C VAL A 560 21.00 -8.73 14.10
N VAL A 561 21.60 -8.31 15.21
CA VAL A 561 21.76 -6.89 15.55
C VAL A 561 22.63 -6.20 14.49
N PRO A 562 22.20 -5.07 13.91
CA PRO A 562 23.00 -4.33 12.94
C PRO A 562 24.24 -3.70 13.61
N LYS A 563 25.35 -3.63 12.88
CA LYS A 563 26.60 -2.97 13.33
C LYS A 563 26.43 -1.48 13.61
N ASN A 564 25.61 -0.78 12.81
CA ASN A 564 25.44 0.67 12.87
C ASN A 564 23.95 1.02 12.91
N PRO A 565 23.24 0.77 14.03
CA PRO A 565 21.83 1.16 14.14
C PRO A 565 21.71 2.69 13.95
N ALA A 566 20.80 3.12 13.08
CA ALA A 566 20.62 4.53 12.73
C ALA A 566 19.87 5.33 13.80
N VAL A 567 19.14 4.63 14.67
CA VAL A 567 18.34 5.22 15.74
C VAL A 567 19.03 4.93 17.08
N PRO A 568 19.31 5.95 17.92
CA PRO A 568 19.89 5.77 19.26
C PRO A 568 19.07 4.82 20.13
N ALA A 569 19.74 4.08 21.02
CA ALA A 569 19.12 3.01 21.82
C ALA A 569 18.08 3.51 22.84
N ASP A 570 18.20 4.76 23.28
CA ASP A 570 17.30 5.45 24.20
C ASP A 570 16.10 6.11 23.50
N ALA A 571 16.12 6.20 22.16
CA ALA A 571 15.05 6.82 21.40
C ALA A 571 13.76 5.96 21.40
N PRO A 572 12.56 6.56 21.30
CA PRO A 572 11.30 5.83 21.25
C PRO A 572 11.23 4.76 20.15
N ALA A 573 11.83 5.04 18.99
CA ALA A 573 11.86 4.14 17.84
C ALA A 573 13.16 3.33 17.69
N ALA A 574 13.98 3.25 18.74
CA ALA A 574 15.16 2.37 18.78
C ALA A 574 14.81 0.97 18.27
N LEU A 575 15.73 0.35 17.53
CA LEU A 575 15.55 -1.02 17.04
C LEU A 575 15.53 -1.98 18.23
N LYS A 576 14.39 -2.65 18.45
CA LYS A 576 14.22 -3.70 19.47
C LYS A 576 13.99 -5.03 18.77
N LEU A 577 15.02 -5.86 18.75
CA LEU A 577 14.93 -7.23 18.23
C LEU A 577 14.42 -8.17 19.34
N PRO A 578 13.57 -9.16 19.02
CA PRO A 578 13.16 -10.15 20.01
C PRO A 578 14.36 -10.95 20.49
N ILE A 579 14.38 -11.22 21.80
CA ILE A 579 15.23 -12.25 22.38
C ILE A 579 14.49 -13.56 22.12
N VAL A 580 15.04 -14.42 21.25
CA VAL A 580 14.58 -15.81 21.17
C VAL A 580 15.46 -16.60 22.14
N ASP A 581 14.85 -17.14 23.19
CA ASP A 581 15.52 -18.14 24.01
C ASP A 581 15.75 -19.36 23.13
N ILE A 582 17.02 -19.74 22.97
CA ILE A 582 17.39 -21.00 22.32
C ILE A 582 17.29 -22.06 23.42
N THR A 583 16.18 -22.78 23.48
CA THR A 583 16.10 -24.06 24.21
C THR A 583 16.46 -25.21 23.29
#